data_AF-A0A2E8ZZF0-F1
#
_entry.id   AF-A0A2E8ZZF0-F1
#
_cell.length_a   1.000
_cell.length_b   1.000
_cell.length_c   1.000
_cell.angle_alpha   90.00
_cell.angle_beta   90.00
_cell.angle_gamma   90.00
#
_symmetry.space_group_name_H-M   'P 1'
#
loop_
_entity.id
_entity.type
_entity.pdbx_description
1 polymer ?
#
loop_
_entity_poly.entity_id
_entity_poly.type
_entity_poly.pdbx_seq_one_letter_code
_entity_poly.pdbx_strand_id
1 'polypeptide(L)'
;GHYVMKKLYFVLLCLFLSSCARGIVPIPETFMPERYSGIVSENEYGKYPENYQKILKDYLINNLLNQSDAKIEFVNQPSRLSIEQMGDVYHGYRVCLSINSRNNKNIYTGYKTHLFIIKNDNVLLHLFDSGLLKIPFELCVDRDESKTFYLDDIPDNGQKITIDNMDKIEIEKRSTISEEQTTYILCEFEEKKRTFLFNESQDIFSESVGIEEIMLENIKYSSTHIFGELENEEILINRVSGEITSSIGNTRPQLGMCELLDSRKF
;
A
#
# COMPACT_ATOMS: atom_id res chain seq x y z
N GLY A 1 -18.07 -47.75 76.06
CA GLY A 1 -19.52 -47.59 75.78
C GLY A 1 -19.70 -46.23 75.15
N HIS A 2 -20.06 -46.17 73.87
CA HIS A 2 -21.46 -46.01 73.40
C HIS A 2 -22.03 -44.64 73.79
N TYR A 3 -22.07 -43.68 72.85
CA TYR A 3 -23.15 -43.41 71.87
C TYR A 3 -24.37 -42.76 72.57
N VAL A 4 -24.80 -41.55 72.19
CA VAL A 4 -25.84 -41.24 71.17
C VAL A 4 -26.23 -39.77 71.44
N MET A 5 -26.67 -38.86 70.55
CA MET A 5 -26.69 -38.64 69.11
C MET A 5 -27.34 -37.26 68.89
N LYS A 6 -26.99 -36.62 67.76
CA LYS A 6 -27.84 -35.90 66.80
C LYS A 6 -28.67 -34.67 67.24
N LYS A 7 -28.39 -33.55 66.57
CA LYS A 7 -29.16 -32.93 65.45
C LYS A 7 -28.41 -31.63 65.07
N LEU A 8 -27.83 -31.42 63.88
CA LEU A 8 -28.35 -31.38 62.51
C LEU A 8 -29.44 -30.33 62.28
N TYR A 9 -29.04 -29.16 61.74
CA TYR A 9 -29.73 -28.26 60.80
C TYR A 9 -28.63 -27.29 60.27
N PHE A 10 -28.10 -27.38 59.03
CA PHE A 10 -28.65 -27.19 57.67
C PHE A 10 -29.07 -25.74 57.37
N VAL A 11 -28.60 -25.24 56.21
CA VAL A 11 -28.95 -23.98 55.51
C VAL A 11 -28.17 -22.74 56.02
N LEU A 12 -27.43 -21.93 55.24
CA LEU A 12 -27.54 -21.55 53.83
C LEU A 12 -26.15 -21.25 53.23
N LEU A 13 -25.91 -21.85 52.07
CA LEU A 13 -24.85 -21.53 51.13
C LEU A 13 -25.20 -20.18 50.45
N CYS A 14 -24.48 -19.10 50.76
CA CYS A 14 -24.49 -17.87 49.95
C CYS A 14 -23.12 -17.68 49.28
N LEU A 15 -23.07 -18.21 48.07
CA LEU A 15 -22.18 -17.80 46.98
C LEU A 15 -22.19 -16.27 46.88
N PHE A 16 -21.02 -15.64 46.97
CA PHE A 16 -20.58 -14.57 46.06
C PHE A 16 -19.06 -14.53 46.11
N LEU A 17 -18.44 -15.55 45.49
CA LEU A 17 -17.13 -15.35 44.90
C LEU A 17 -17.33 -14.28 43.83
N SER A 18 -16.90 -13.04 44.10
CA SER A 18 -16.62 -12.06 43.04
C SER A 18 -15.35 -12.49 42.31
N SER A 19 -15.38 -13.70 41.75
CA SER A 19 -14.61 -14.02 40.57
C SER A 19 -15.39 -13.37 39.45
N CYS A 20 -14.88 -12.25 38.95
CA CYS A 20 -15.12 -11.96 37.53
C CYS A 20 -14.42 -13.09 36.78
N ALA A 21 -15.08 -14.25 36.70
CA ALA A 21 -15.00 -15.05 35.50
C ALA A 21 -15.30 -14.03 34.40
N ARG A 22 -14.26 -13.63 33.66
CA ARG A 22 -14.47 -13.14 32.31
C ARG A 22 -15.20 -14.30 31.67
N GLY A 23 -16.53 -14.23 31.70
CA GLY A 23 -17.38 -15.10 30.94
C GLY A 23 -16.79 -15.11 29.56
N ILE A 24 -16.78 -16.28 28.93
CA ILE A 24 -16.47 -16.42 27.53
C ILE A 24 -17.49 -15.51 26.84
N VAL A 25 -17.07 -14.27 26.61
CA VAL A 25 -17.75 -13.31 25.77
C VAL A 25 -17.86 -14.03 24.43
N PRO A 26 -19.03 -14.03 23.77
CA PRO A 26 -19.13 -14.62 22.45
C PRO A 26 -18.03 -13.99 21.60
N ILE A 27 -17.08 -14.83 21.18
CA ILE A 27 -15.92 -14.41 20.41
C ILE A 27 -16.49 -13.89 19.09
N PRO A 28 -16.41 -12.58 18.80
CA PRO A 28 -16.87 -12.08 17.52
C PRO A 28 -15.96 -12.65 16.42
N GLU A 29 -16.52 -12.87 15.24
CA GLU A 29 -15.90 -13.55 14.10
C GLU A 29 -14.67 -12.84 13.48
N THR A 30 -14.04 -11.87 14.16
CA THR A 30 -13.06 -10.93 13.59
C THR A 30 -11.78 -10.82 14.41
N PHE A 31 -11.05 -11.93 14.59
CA PHE A 31 -9.66 -11.93 15.10
C PHE A 31 -8.66 -12.10 13.93
N MET A 32 -8.89 -11.38 12.84
CA MET A 32 -7.93 -11.31 11.75
C MET A 32 -6.92 -10.21 12.08
N PRO A 33 -5.62 -10.39 11.76
CA PRO A 33 -4.69 -9.30 11.84
C PRO A 33 -5.09 -8.18 10.88
N GLU A 34 -4.92 -6.93 11.31
CA GLU A 34 -5.27 -5.76 10.50
C GLU A 34 -4.09 -4.80 10.39
N ARG A 35 -4.05 -4.01 9.32
CA ARG A 35 -3.06 -2.94 9.20
C ARG A 35 -3.37 -1.86 10.23
N TYR A 36 -2.38 -1.46 11.00
CA TYR A 36 -2.48 -0.29 11.87
C TYR A 36 -2.30 0.98 11.04
N SER A 37 -3.29 1.88 11.11
CA SER A 37 -3.36 3.11 10.30
C SER A 37 -2.85 4.37 11.01
N GLY A 38 -2.40 4.27 12.26
CA GLY A 38 -1.86 5.41 12.99
C GLY A 38 -0.50 5.88 12.47
N ILE A 39 -0.13 7.10 12.83
CA ILE A 39 1.16 7.68 12.46
C ILE A 39 2.27 7.01 13.27
N VAL A 40 3.24 6.41 12.57
CA VAL A 40 4.37 5.70 13.17
C VAL A 40 5.66 6.32 12.65
N SER A 41 6.55 6.74 13.55
CA SER A 41 7.84 7.32 13.15
C SER A 41 8.71 6.27 12.47
N GLU A 42 9.56 6.69 11.52
CA GLU A 42 10.43 5.77 10.77
C GLU A 42 11.32 4.91 11.68
N ASN A 43 11.79 5.48 12.77
CA ASN A 43 12.64 4.81 13.75
C ASN A 43 11.93 3.65 14.47
N GLU A 44 10.59 3.66 14.54
CA GLU A 44 9.81 2.60 15.19
C GLU A 44 9.81 1.29 14.39
N TYR A 45 10.12 1.32 13.10
CA TYR A 45 10.24 0.10 12.30
C TYR A 45 11.57 -0.63 12.50
N GLY A 46 12.56 0.04 13.13
CA GLY A 46 13.92 -0.49 13.30
C GLY A 46 14.74 -0.48 12.01
N LYS A 47 15.87 -1.19 12.02
CA LYS A 47 16.75 -1.31 10.86
C LYS A 47 16.22 -2.33 9.84
N TYR A 48 16.43 -2.05 8.56
CA TYR A 48 16.12 -2.99 7.48
C TYR A 48 16.90 -4.31 7.67
N PRO A 49 16.22 -5.48 7.63
CA PRO A 49 16.87 -6.77 7.89
C PRO A 49 17.56 -7.29 6.62
N GLU A 50 18.80 -6.85 6.36
CA GLU A 50 19.56 -7.28 5.17
C GLU A 50 19.73 -8.81 5.08
N ASN A 51 19.80 -9.49 6.22
CA ASN A 51 19.95 -10.95 6.34
C ASN A 51 18.65 -11.67 6.74
N TYR A 52 17.48 -11.11 6.39
CA TYR A 52 16.15 -11.65 6.77
C TYR A 52 15.97 -13.14 6.50
N GLN A 53 16.54 -13.67 5.41
CA GLN A 53 16.48 -15.10 5.07
C GLN A 53 17.09 -15.98 6.16
N LYS A 54 18.24 -15.55 6.71
CA LYS A 54 18.91 -16.25 7.82
C LYS A 54 18.13 -16.09 9.12
N ILE A 55 17.64 -14.88 9.43
CA ILE A 55 16.81 -14.62 10.61
C ILE A 55 15.60 -15.57 10.63
N LEU A 56 14.88 -15.66 9.51
CA LEU A 56 13.70 -16.51 9.37
C LEU A 56 14.05 -17.99 9.40
N LYS A 57 15.16 -18.40 8.78
CA LYS A 57 15.65 -19.79 8.88
C LYS A 57 15.92 -20.17 10.33
N ASP A 58 16.68 -19.36 11.06
CA ASP A 58 17.04 -19.62 12.46
C ASP A 58 15.79 -19.63 13.36
N TYR A 59 14.83 -18.74 13.10
CA TYR A 59 13.54 -18.75 13.79
C TYR A 59 12.74 -20.02 13.51
N LEU A 60 12.58 -20.40 12.24
CA LEU A 60 11.80 -21.57 11.82
C LEU A 60 12.40 -22.88 12.32
N ILE A 61 13.72 -23.00 12.35
CA ILE A 61 14.42 -24.19 12.88
C ILE A 61 13.98 -24.50 14.32
N ASN A 62 13.77 -23.45 15.11
CA ASN A 62 13.39 -23.58 16.51
C ASN A 62 11.88 -23.70 16.73
N ASN A 63 11.05 -23.32 15.75
CA ASN A 63 9.59 -23.17 15.92
C ASN A 63 8.75 -24.08 15.01
N LEU A 64 9.34 -24.72 14.00
CA LEU A 64 8.63 -25.57 13.05
C LEU A 64 8.81 -27.05 13.38
N LEU A 65 7.70 -27.77 13.45
CA LEU A 65 7.72 -29.24 13.51
C LEU A 65 8.24 -29.80 12.18
N ASN A 66 9.14 -30.80 12.25
CA ASN A 66 9.76 -31.43 11.08
C ASN A 66 10.45 -30.41 10.14
N GLN A 67 11.33 -29.61 10.73
CA GLN A 67 12.07 -28.52 10.08
C GLN A 67 12.93 -28.92 8.86
N SER A 68 13.53 -30.11 8.85
CA SER A 68 14.60 -30.45 7.91
C SER A 68 14.13 -30.66 6.47
N ASP A 69 12.85 -30.98 6.26
CA ASP A 69 12.26 -31.26 4.96
C ASP A 69 11.08 -30.34 4.61
N ALA A 70 10.94 -29.24 5.36
CA ALA A 70 9.98 -28.20 5.07
C ALA A 70 10.34 -27.50 3.75
N LYS A 71 9.34 -27.31 2.90
CA LYS A 71 9.47 -26.55 1.63
C LYS A 71 9.03 -25.13 1.88
N ILE A 72 9.85 -24.17 1.49
CA ILE A 72 9.64 -22.74 1.75
C ILE A 72 9.74 -21.97 0.44
N GLU A 73 8.78 -21.10 0.21
CA GLU A 73 8.76 -20.10 -0.85
C GLU A 73 8.63 -18.72 -0.21
N PHE A 74 9.47 -17.77 -0.61
CA PHE A 74 9.35 -16.37 -0.18
C PHE A 74 8.30 -15.68 -1.05
N VAL A 75 7.24 -15.19 -0.43
CA VAL A 75 6.14 -14.49 -1.14
C VAL A 75 6.53 -13.05 -1.45
N ASN A 76 7.31 -12.42 -0.57
CA ASN A 76 7.78 -11.05 -0.77
C ASN A 76 9.15 -10.81 -0.10
N GLN A 77 9.73 -9.66 -0.39
CA GLN A 77 10.90 -9.12 0.31
C GLN A 77 10.46 -8.30 1.54
N PRO A 78 11.37 -8.00 2.49
CA PRO A 78 11.06 -7.17 3.65
C PRO A 78 10.48 -5.80 3.25
N SER A 79 9.29 -5.47 3.74
CA SER A 79 8.69 -4.15 3.56
C SER A 79 8.07 -3.64 4.87
N ARG A 80 8.05 -2.33 5.09
CA ARG A 80 7.54 -1.75 6.34
C ARG A 80 6.06 -2.07 6.51
N LEU A 81 5.67 -2.53 7.70
CA LEU A 81 4.28 -2.75 8.06
C LEU A 81 4.08 -2.50 9.56
N SER A 82 2.95 -1.85 9.86
CA SER A 82 2.39 -1.81 11.21
C SER A 82 1.13 -2.67 11.22
N ILE A 83 1.05 -3.61 12.15
CA ILE A 83 -0.04 -4.59 12.23
C ILE A 83 -0.60 -4.59 13.65
N GLU A 84 -1.92 -4.51 13.76
CA GLU A 84 -2.61 -4.72 15.03
C GLU A 84 -3.05 -6.18 15.11
N GLN A 85 -2.71 -6.82 16.22
CA GLN A 85 -3.07 -8.20 16.49
C GLN A 85 -3.39 -8.37 17.96
N MET A 86 -4.64 -8.76 18.25
CA MET A 86 -5.15 -8.99 19.61
C MET A 86 -4.99 -7.78 20.56
N GLY A 87 -5.07 -6.56 20.03
CA GLY A 87 -4.95 -5.31 20.79
C GLY A 87 -3.52 -4.82 21.00
N ASP A 88 -2.52 -5.58 20.56
CA ASP A 88 -1.13 -5.14 20.50
C ASP A 88 -0.79 -4.65 19.08
N VAL A 89 0.04 -3.61 18.98
CA VAL A 89 0.51 -3.07 17.71
C VAL A 89 1.98 -3.43 17.52
N TYR A 90 2.30 -4.04 16.39
CA TYR A 90 3.64 -4.46 16.02
C TYR A 90 4.13 -3.64 14.83
N HIS A 91 5.29 -2.99 15.00
CA HIS A 91 5.96 -2.21 13.96
C HIS A 91 7.24 -2.91 13.54
N GLY A 92 7.45 -3.06 12.22
CA GLY A 92 8.69 -3.60 11.69
C GLY A 92 8.65 -3.88 10.21
N TYR A 93 9.55 -4.75 9.77
CA TYR A 93 9.64 -5.23 8.40
C TYR A 93 8.89 -6.55 8.26
N ARG A 94 7.79 -6.51 7.50
CA ARG A 94 6.99 -7.66 7.13
C ARG A 94 7.74 -8.54 6.14
N VAL A 95 7.71 -9.85 6.36
CA VAL A 95 8.05 -10.86 5.36
C VAL A 95 6.99 -11.96 5.39
N CYS A 96 6.54 -12.41 4.23
CA CYS A 96 5.61 -13.53 4.09
C CYS A 96 6.27 -14.72 3.39
N LEU A 97 6.01 -15.91 3.93
CA LEU A 97 6.47 -17.19 3.39
C LEU A 97 5.27 -18.09 3.10
N SER A 98 5.36 -18.88 2.04
CA SER A 98 4.51 -20.04 1.80
C SER A 98 5.29 -21.27 2.23
N ILE A 99 4.83 -21.95 3.30
CA ILE A 99 5.54 -23.09 3.91
C ILE A 99 4.67 -24.34 3.82
N ASN A 100 5.26 -25.43 3.34
CA ASN A 100 4.68 -26.76 3.39
C ASN A 100 5.54 -27.66 4.26
N SER A 101 5.01 -28.04 5.41
CA SER A 101 5.67 -28.90 6.39
C SER A 101 4.82 -30.12 6.72
N ARG A 102 5.50 -31.14 7.27
CA ARG A 102 4.85 -32.38 7.69
C ARG A 102 4.26 -32.24 9.08
N ASN A 103 3.07 -32.80 9.28
CA ASN A 103 2.50 -32.98 10.61
C ASN A 103 3.21 -34.11 11.39
N ASN A 104 2.78 -34.35 12.63
CA ASN A 104 3.33 -35.40 13.50
C ASN A 104 3.17 -36.84 12.95
N LYS A 105 2.37 -37.03 11.90
CA LYS A 105 2.21 -38.31 11.19
C LYS A 105 3.10 -38.40 9.94
N ASN A 106 4.06 -37.48 9.80
CA ASN A 106 4.99 -37.39 8.68
C ASN A 106 4.30 -37.17 7.32
N ILE A 107 3.16 -36.47 7.29
CA ILE A 107 2.41 -36.16 6.06
C ILE A 107 2.43 -34.65 5.82
N TYR A 108 2.76 -34.23 4.59
CA TYR A 108 2.69 -32.82 4.19
C TYR A 108 1.25 -32.29 4.31
N THR A 109 1.12 -31.13 4.94
CA THR A 109 -0.21 -30.53 5.22
C THR A 109 -0.69 -29.56 4.14
N GLY A 110 0.13 -29.34 3.11
CA GLY A 110 -0.10 -28.32 2.09
C GLY A 110 0.63 -27.03 2.42
N TYR A 111 0.70 -26.13 1.44
CA TYR A 111 1.29 -24.82 1.63
C TYR A 111 0.38 -23.94 2.48
N LYS A 112 0.98 -23.24 3.44
CA LYS A 112 0.31 -22.30 4.35
C LYS A 112 1.06 -20.98 4.32
N THR A 113 0.32 -19.88 4.39
CA THR A 113 0.93 -18.55 4.50
C THR A 113 1.42 -18.35 5.92
N HIS A 114 2.64 -17.83 6.06
CA HIS A 114 3.22 -17.37 7.31
C HIS A 114 3.62 -15.91 7.15
N LEU A 115 3.16 -15.04 8.06
CA LEU A 115 3.52 -13.62 8.12
C LEU A 115 4.45 -13.41 9.31
N PHE A 116 5.55 -12.71 9.08
CA PHE A 116 6.53 -12.34 10.09
C PHE A 116 6.66 -10.82 10.15
N ILE A 117 6.81 -10.26 11.35
CA ILE A 117 7.29 -8.89 11.55
C ILE A 117 8.68 -8.97 12.18
N ILE A 118 9.68 -8.42 11.49
CA ILE A 118 11.07 -8.38 11.93
C ILE A 118 11.42 -6.95 12.34
N LYS A 119 11.97 -6.76 13.54
CA LYS A 119 12.52 -5.47 13.99
C LYS A 119 13.89 -5.71 14.59
N ASN A 120 14.91 -5.01 14.08
CA ASN A 120 16.29 -5.09 14.57
C ASN A 120 16.77 -6.56 14.70
N ASP A 121 16.69 -7.30 13.60
CA ASP A 121 17.08 -8.71 13.47
C ASP A 121 16.32 -9.73 14.35
N ASN A 122 15.24 -9.31 15.00
CA ASN A 122 14.39 -10.17 15.81
C ASN A 122 13.00 -10.31 15.22
N VAL A 123 12.46 -11.54 15.22
CA VAL A 123 11.05 -11.79 14.86
C VAL A 123 10.17 -11.39 16.03
N LEU A 124 9.42 -10.30 15.88
CA LEU A 124 8.49 -9.78 16.89
C LEU A 124 7.14 -10.50 16.85
N LEU A 125 6.69 -10.84 15.65
CA LEU A 125 5.39 -11.46 15.42
C LEU A 125 5.53 -12.56 14.36
N HIS A 126 4.87 -13.69 14.59
CA HIS A 126 4.70 -14.76 13.62
C HIS A 126 3.24 -15.21 13.61
N LEU A 127 2.57 -15.01 12.48
CA LEU A 127 1.21 -15.50 12.23
C LEU A 127 1.24 -16.55 11.12
N PHE A 128 0.33 -17.51 11.15
CA PHE A 128 0.21 -18.49 10.07
C PHE A 128 -1.20 -19.02 9.90
N ASP A 129 -1.50 -19.48 8.68
CA ASP A 129 -2.80 -20.05 8.33
C ASP A 129 -3.03 -21.37 9.07
N SER A 130 -3.87 -21.33 10.10
CA SER A 130 -4.25 -22.53 10.87
C SER A 130 -5.32 -23.37 10.15
N GLY A 131 -5.97 -22.79 9.13
CA GLY A 131 -7.11 -23.37 8.41
C GLY A 131 -8.47 -22.86 8.93
N LEU A 132 -8.52 -22.41 10.19
CA LEU A 132 -9.68 -21.70 10.75
C LEU A 132 -9.54 -20.18 10.57
N LEU A 133 -8.33 -19.66 10.78
CA LEU A 133 -7.97 -18.27 10.55
C LEU A 133 -7.06 -18.21 9.33
N LYS A 134 -7.41 -17.33 8.40
CA LYS A 134 -6.59 -17.02 7.22
C LYS A 134 -5.98 -15.64 7.39
N ILE A 135 -4.72 -15.50 7.05
CA ILE A 135 -4.06 -14.21 6.92
C ILE A 135 -4.67 -13.51 5.70
N PRO A 136 -5.21 -12.29 5.82
CA PRO A 136 -5.65 -11.51 4.68
C PRO A 136 -4.55 -11.40 3.63
N PHE A 137 -4.87 -11.69 2.37
CA PHE A 137 -3.90 -11.69 1.26
C PHE A 137 -3.18 -10.33 1.11
N GLU A 138 -3.88 -9.23 1.38
CA GLU A 138 -3.34 -7.86 1.34
C GLU A 138 -2.25 -7.57 2.39
N LEU A 139 -2.10 -8.43 3.39
CA LEU A 139 -0.99 -8.39 4.33
C LEU A 139 0.24 -9.12 3.81
N CYS A 140 0.18 -9.81 2.67
CA CYS A 140 1.32 -10.47 2.06
C CYS A 140 1.65 -9.99 0.65
N VAL A 141 0.80 -9.15 0.07
CA VAL A 141 1.06 -8.51 -1.22
C VAL A 141 1.39 -7.03 -1.05
N ASP A 142 2.47 -6.61 -1.70
CA ASP A 142 2.77 -5.20 -1.89
C ASP A 142 1.88 -4.69 -3.02
N ARG A 143 0.95 -3.76 -2.71
CA ARG A 143 0.20 -3.06 -3.74
C ARG A 143 1.12 -2.04 -4.37
N ASP A 144 1.23 -2.14 -5.68
CA ASP A 144 1.97 -1.22 -6.51
C ASP A 144 0.92 -0.51 -7.36
N GLU A 145 0.61 0.74 -7.01
CA GLU A 145 -0.39 1.53 -7.75
C GLU A 145 0.05 1.74 -9.20
N SER A 146 1.37 1.72 -9.46
CA SER A 146 1.91 1.72 -10.82
C SER A 146 1.61 0.42 -11.58
N LYS A 147 0.96 -0.58 -10.98
CA LYS A 147 0.44 -1.80 -11.65
C LYS A 147 -1.07 -1.89 -11.61
N THR A 148 -1.74 -0.82 -11.20
CA THR A 148 -3.20 -0.72 -11.28
C THR A 148 -3.62 -0.15 -12.63
N PHE A 149 -4.76 -0.62 -13.13
CA PHE A 149 -5.33 -0.24 -14.42
C PHE A 149 -6.85 -0.16 -14.25
N TYR A 150 -7.50 0.74 -15.00
CA TYR A 150 -8.95 0.73 -15.07
C TYR A 150 -9.42 -0.45 -15.91
N LEU A 151 -10.67 -0.88 -15.68
CA LEU A 151 -11.25 -1.98 -16.47
C LEU A 151 -11.24 -1.65 -17.96
N ASP A 152 -11.49 -0.39 -18.31
CA ASP A 152 -11.53 0.11 -19.69
C ASP A 152 -10.13 0.18 -20.34
N ASP A 153 -9.05 0.12 -19.55
CA ASP A 153 -7.68 0.06 -20.08
C ASP A 153 -7.33 -1.36 -20.56
N ILE A 154 -8.11 -2.38 -20.17
CA ILE A 154 -7.90 -3.76 -20.61
C ILE A 154 -8.38 -3.88 -22.06
N PRO A 155 -7.49 -4.22 -23.02
CA PRO A 155 -7.91 -4.32 -24.41
C PRO A 155 -8.91 -5.47 -24.60
N ASP A 156 -10.00 -5.22 -25.33
CA ASP A 156 -11.00 -6.24 -25.72
C ASP A 156 -10.43 -7.32 -26.66
N ASN A 157 -9.12 -7.28 -26.96
CA ASN A 157 -8.51 -8.23 -27.86
C ASN A 157 -8.52 -9.63 -27.22
N GLY A 158 -9.09 -10.61 -27.93
CA GLY A 158 -9.22 -11.98 -27.46
C GLY A 158 -7.95 -12.83 -27.62
N GLN A 159 -6.75 -12.24 -27.64
CA GLN A 159 -5.54 -13.05 -27.80
C GLN A 159 -5.33 -13.94 -26.58
N LYS A 160 -5.20 -15.23 -26.84
CA LYS A 160 -4.95 -16.24 -25.82
C LYS A 160 -3.52 -16.08 -25.28
N ILE A 161 -3.42 -15.61 -24.06
CA ILE A 161 -2.14 -15.46 -23.36
C ILE A 161 -1.74 -16.81 -22.77
N THR A 162 -0.53 -17.26 -23.06
CA THR A 162 0.04 -18.48 -22.47
C THR A 162 0.57 -18.18 -21.06
N ILE A 163 0.57 -19.17 -20.15
CA ILE A 163 1.01 -19.01 -18.76
C ILE A 163 2.40 -18.36 -18.69
N ASP A 164 3.33 -18.79 -19.54
CA ASP A 164 4.71 -18.30 -19.59
C ASP A 164 4.87 -16.83 -20.05
N ASN A 165 3.79 -16.23 -20.56
CA ASN A 165 3.75 -14.85 -21.02
C ASN A 165 2.84 -13.97 -20.15
N MET A 166 2.26 -14.51 -19.07
CA MET A 166 1.42 -13.72 -18.15
C MET A 166 2.20 -12.58 -17.48
N ASP A 167 3.47 -12.80 -17.17
CA ASP A 167 4.33 -11.78 -16.53
C ASP A 167 4.83 -10.70 -17.50
N LYS A 168 4.57 -10.85 -18.82
CA LYS A 168 5.03 -9.94 -19.88
C LYS A 168 3.93 -9.07 -20.45
N ILE A 169 2.73 -9.15 -19.90
CA ILE A 169 1.60 -8.35 -20.36
C ILE A 169 1.82 -6.92 -19.88
N GLU A 170 2.15 -6.02 -20.81
CA GLU A 170 2.12 -4.58 -20.57
C GLU A 170 0.79 -4.05 -21.09
N ILE A 171 -0.05 -3.58 -20.18
CA ILE A 171 -1.26 -2.83 -20.54
C ILE A 171 -0.83 -1.38 -20.68
N GLU A 172 -1.19 -0.73 -21.80
CA GLU A 172 -0.96 0.70 -21.97
C GLU A 172 -1.81 1.46 -20.94
N LYS A 173 -1.17 2.09 -19.96
CA LYS A 173 -1.88 2.91 -18.97
C LYS A 173 -2.37 4.19 -19.62
N ARG A 174 -3.59 4.58 -19.29
CA ARG A 174 -3.99 5.99 -19.36
C ARG A 174 -3.04 6.79 -18.45
N SER A 175 -2.34 7.77 -19.01
CA SER A 175 -1.33 8.57 -18.31
C SER A 175 -1.89 9.20 -17.03
N THR A 176 -1.52 8.64 -15.87
CA THR A 176 -1.74 9.29 -14.57
C THR A 176 -0.56 10.23 -14.34
N ILE A 177 -0.83 11.53 -14.31
CA ILE A 177 0.17 12.57 -14.08
C ILE A 177 0.70 12.39 -12.65
N SER A 178 2.01 12.26 -12.49
CA SER A 178 2.66 12.15 -11.17
C SER A 178 2.64 13.53 -10.50
N GLU A 179 1.79 13.71 -9.50
CA GLU A 179 1.62 14.98 -8.76
C GLU A 179 2.92 15.52 -8.13
N GLU A 180 3.91 14.64 -7.85
CA GLU A 180 5.15 15.04 -7.17
C GLU A 180 6.10 15.87 -8.05
N GLN A 181 5.92 15.87 -9.37
CA GLN A 181 6.79 16.60 -10.32
C GLN A 181 6.03 17.55 -11.24
N THR A 182 4.73 17.69 -11.03
CA THR A 182 3.89 18.56 -11.84
C THR A 182 3.96 19.99 -11.34
N THR A 183 4.36 20.88 -12.24
CA THR A 183 4.40 22.32 -12.00
C THR A 183 3.05 22.92 -12.39
N TYR A 184 2.38 23.55 -11.43
CA TYR A 184 1.14 24.28 -11.66
C TYR A 184 1.46 25.75 -11.94
N ILE A 185 1.01 26.26 -13.08
CA ILE A 185 1.35 27.59 -13.59
C ILE A 185 0.05 28.36 -13.80
N LEU A 186 -0.18 29.41 -13.02
CA LEU A 186 -1.29 30.34 -13.23
C LEU A 186 -0.83 31.48 -14.12
N CYS A 187 -1.48 31.69 -15.26
CA CYS A 187 -1.19 32.78 -16.18
C CYS A 187 -2.36 33.74 -16.28
N GLU A 188 -2.07 35.03 -16.14
CA GLU A 188 -3.02 36.13 -16.25
C GLU A 188 -2.76 36.90 -17.55
N PHE A 189 -3.75 36.87 -18.43
CA PHE A 189 -3.92 37.79 -19.54
C PHE A 189 -4.92 38.85 -19.11
N GLU A 190 -4.86 40.08 -19.64
CA GLU A 190 -5.63 41.27 -19.20
C GLU A 190 -6.86 41.02 -18.30
N GLU A 191 -7.87 40.28 -18.77
CA GLU A 191 -9.06 39.90 -17.98
C GLU A 191 -9.32 38.37 -17.90
N LYS A 192 -8.36 37.53 -18.30
CA LYS A 192 -8.50 36.07 -18.33
C LYS A 192 -7.40 35.37 -17.55
N LYS A 193 -7.79 34.44 -16.69
CA LYS A 193 -6.87 33.53 -16.00
C LYS A 193 -6.91 32.16 -16.66
N ARG A 194 -5.73 31.59 -16.90
CA ARG A 194 -5.55 30.24 -17.43
C ARG A 194 -4.58 29.49 -16.54
N THR A 195 -4.87 28.24 -16.25
CA THR A 195 -4.02 27.39 -15.40
C THR A 195 -3.44 26.30 -16.26
N PHE A 196 -2.12 26.17 -16.25
CA PHE A 196 -1.41 25.13 -16.96
C PHE A 196 -0.72 24.17 -16.01
N LEU A 197 -0.63 22.91 -16.43
CA LEU A 197 0.13 21.86 -15.75
C LEU A 197 1.29 21.48 -16.66
N PHE A 198 2.50 21.51 -16.12
CA PHE A 198 3.70 21.14 -16.84
C PHE A 198 4.49 20.09 -16.07
N ASN A 199 4.78 18.96 -16.71
CA ASN A 199 5.61 17.91 -16.15
C ASN A 199 6.73 17.54 -17.13
N GLU A 200 7.96 17.93 -16.75
CA GLU A 200 9.16 17.75 -17.58
C GLU A 200 9.56 16.27 -17.70
N SER A 201 9.30 15.44 -16.67
CA SER A 201 9.70 14.02 -16.69
C SER A 201 8.74 13.15 -17.49
N GLN A 202 7.48 13.58 -17.61
CA GLN A 202 6.44 12.87 -18.34
C GLN A 202 6.18 13.44 -19.74
N ASP A 203 6.87 14.51 -20.12
CA ASP A 203 6.67 15.23 -21.39
C ASP A 203 5.21 15.73 -21.54
N ILE A 204 4.64 16.26 -20.45
CA ILE A 204 3.24 16.69 -20.38
C ILE A 204 3.15 18.21 -20.26
N PHE A 205 2.30 18.81 -21.08
CA PHE A 205 1.87 20.19 -20.94
C PHE A 205 0.36 20.25 -21.23
N SER A 206 -0.44 20.65 -20.26
CA SER A 206 -1.91 20.72 -20.37
C SER A 206 -2.47 22.01 -19.80
N GLU A 207 -3.66 22.41 -20.25
CA GLU A 207 -4.47 23.49 -19.67
C GLU A 207 -5.62 22.91 -18.86
N SER A 208 -5.81 23.40 -17.64
CA SER A 208 -6.96 23.07 -16.80
C SER A 208 -8.15 23.97 -17.14
N VAL A 209 -9.25 23.35 -17.54
CA VAL A 209 -10.53 24.00 -17.84
C VAL A 209 -11.61 23.36 -16.97
N GLY A 210 -11.84 23.94 -15.79
CA GLY A 210 -12.80 23.42 -14.82
C GLY A 210 -12.31 22.13 -14.17
N ILE A 211 -12.93 21.00 -14.52
CA ILE A 211 -12.51 19.65 -14.06
C ILE A 211 -11.77 18.87 -15.15
N GLU A 212 -11.64 19.44 -16.34
CA GLU A 212 -11.00 18.80 -17.48
C GLU A 212 -9.58 19.35 -17.67
N GLU A 213 -8.72 18.53 -18.27
CA GLU A 213 -7.39 18.92 -18.71
C GLU A 213 -7.28 18.71 -20.21
N ILE A 214 -6.90 19.77 -20.92
CA ILE A 214 -6.73 19.75 -22.37
C ILE A 214 -5.24 19.70 -22.66
N MET A 215 -4.79 18.63 -23.32
CA MET A 215 -3.38 18.42 -23.64
C MET A 215 -2.94 19.34 -24.77
N LEU A 216 -1.75 19.94 -24.63
CA LEU A 216 -1.09 20.67 -25.69
C LEU A 216 -0.21 19.72 -26.51
N GLU A 217 -0.14 19.96 -27.82
CA GLU A 217 0.65 19.22 -28.79
C GLU A 217 2.00 19.91 -29.02
N ASN A 218 2.90 19.24 -29.76
CA ASN A 218 4.20 19.79 -30.20
C ASN A 218 5.06 20.39 -29.08
N ILE A 219 5.02 19.75 -27.90
CA ILE A 219 5.66 20.22 -26.67
C ILE A 219 7.19 20.35 -26.87
N LYS A 220 7.73 21.51 -26.49
CA LYS A 220 9.18 21.77 -26.48
C LYS A 220 9.52 22.59 -25.24
N TYR A 221 10.63 22.29 -24.59
CA TYR A 221 11.08 23.06 -23.43
C TYR A 221 12.59 23.12 -23.32
N SER A 222 13.03 24.11 -22.57
CA SER A 222 14.43 24.33 -22.19
C SER A 222 14.47 24.86 -20.76
N SER A 223 15.67 25.17 -20.27
CA SER A 223 15.85 25.84 -18.98
C SER A 223 15.14 27.19 -18.86
N THR A 224 14.75 27.80 -19.98
CA THR A 224 14.17 29.16 -20.00
C THR A 224 12.77 29.24 -20.59
N HIS A 225 12.34 28.24 -21.38
CA HIS A 225 11.07 28.31 -22.11
C HIS A 225 10.31 26.99 -22.03
N ILE A 226 8.98 27.09 -22.03
CA ILE A 226 8.03 25.99 -22.22
C ILE A 226 7.14 26.39 -23.40
N PHE A 227 6.98 25.49 -24.36
CA PHE A 227 6.19 25.68 -25.57
C PHE A 227 5.21 24.51 -25.75
N GLY A 228 4.01 24.81 -26.23
CA GLY A 228 3.03 23.83 -26.68
C GLY A 228 1.97 24.47 -27.57
N GLU A 229 1.24 23.64 -28.30
CA GLU A 229 0.20 24.04 -29.24
C GLU A 229 -1.16 23.52 -28.80
N LEU A 230 -2.16 24.39 -28.76
CA LEU A 230 -3.56 24.03 -28.50
C LEU A 230 -4.40 24.36 -29.74
N GLU A 231 -4.75 23.33 -30.52
CA GLU A 231 -5.43 23.47 -31.82
C GLU A 231 -4.67 24.38 -32.81
N ASN A 232 -4.95 25.70 -32.81
CA ASN A 232 -4.30 26.72 -33.64
C ASN A 232 -3.64 27.84 -32.82
N GLU A 233 -3.52 27.64 -31.51
CA GLU A 233 -2.92 28.57 -30.56
C GLU A 233 -1.55 28.05 -30.11
N GLU A 234 -0.50 28.84 -30.33
CA GLU A 234 0.84 28.57 -29.80
C GLU A 234 0.97 29.24 -28.43
N ILE A 235 1.37 28.48 -27.41
CA ILE A 235 1.65 28.95 -26.06
C ILE A 235 3.15 28.90 -25.80
N LEU A 236 3.73 30.02 -25.42
CA LEU A 236 5.15 30.13 -25.04
C LEU A 236 5.29 30.82 -23.68
N ILE A 237 5.86 30.12 -22.70
CA ILE A 237 6.08 30.61 -21.34
C ILE A 237 7.58 30.76 -21.08
N ASN A 238 8.01 31.93 -20.63
CA ASN A 238 9.36 32.17 -20.13
C ASN A 238 9.43 31.81 -18.64
N ARG A 239 10.19 30.76 -18.30
CA ARG A 239 10.35 30.23 -16.94
C ARG A 239 11.04 31.20 -15.97
N VAL A 240 11.79 32.17 -16.51
CA VAL A 240 12.62 33.10 -15.73
C VAL A 240 11.89 34.42 -15.49
N SER A 241 11.31 35.01 -16.53
CA SER A 241 10.56 36.26 -16.40
C SER A 241 9.11 36.05 -15.97
N GLY A 242 8.56 34.86 -16.19
CA GLY A 242 7.13 34.59 -16.02
C GLY A 242 6.27 35.12 -17.17
N GLU A 243 6.86 35.69 -18.23
CA GLU A 243 6.08 36.18 -19.37
C GLU A 243 5.49 35.03 -20.17
N ILE A 244 4.23 35.17 -20.59
CA ILE A 244 3.56 34.24 -21.50
C ILE A 244 3.15 34.97 -22.78
N THR A 245 3.33 34.28 -23.91
CA THR A 245 2.84 34.70 -25.22
C THR A 245 1.88 33.64 -25.76
N SER A 246 0.69 34.07 -26.17
CA SER A 246 -0.29 33.25 -26.91
C SER A 246 -0.42 33.79 -28.33
N SER A 247 -0.22 32.96 -29.35
CA SER A 247 -0.33 33.36 -30.75
C SER A 247 -1.33 32.48 -31.49
N ILE A 248 -2.41 33.08 -32.02
CA ILE A 248 -3.45 32.35 -32.76
C ILE A 248 -3.30 32.65 -34.25
N GLY A 249 -2.72 31.72 -35.02
CA GLY A 249 -2.50 31.90 -36.46
C GLY A 249 -1.82 33.24 -36.83
N ASN A 250 -2.50 34.07 -37.64
CA ASN A 250 -1.98 35.38 -38.08
C ASN A 250 -2.44 36.58 -37.22
N THR A 251 -3.00 36.33 -36.03
CA THR A 251 -3.44 37.40 -35.14
C THR A 251 -2.28 37.98 -34.33
N ARG A 252 -2.47 39.17 -33.76
CA ARG A 252 -1.45 39.75 -32.87
C ARG A 252 -1.33 38.87 -31.61
N PRO A 253 -0.10 38.54 -31.17
CA PRO A 253 0.09 37.76 -29.96
C PRO A 253 -0.50 38.44 -28.73
N GLN A 254 -1.14 37.65 -27.87
CA GLN A 254 -1.56 38.08 -26.53
C GLN A 254 -0.41 37.87 -25.56
N LEU A 255 -0.16 38.87 -24.72
CA LEU A 255 0.88 38.85 -23.70
C LEU A 255 0.24 38.76 -22.32
N GLY A 256 0.90 38.06 -21.40
CA GLY A 256 0.46 37.91 -20.02
C GLY A 256 1.63 37.62 -19.08
N MET A 257 1.30 37.43 -17.80
CA MET A 257 2.26 37.08 -16.76
C MET A 257 1.81 35.82 -16.03
N CYS A 258 2.75 34.96 -15.68
CA CYS A 258 2.52 33.70 -14.98
C CYS A 258 3.22 33.64 -13.63
N GLU A 259 2.60 32.93 -12.70
CA GLU A 259 3.15 32.59 -11.39
C GLU A 259 3.01 31.08 -11.09
N LEU A 260 3.88 30.57 -10.23
CA LEU A 260 3.80 29.17 -9.79
C LEU A 260 2.78 29.02 -8.66
N LEU A 261 1.98 27.97 -8.73
CA LEU A 261 1.02 27.59 -7.69
C LEU A 261 1.53 26.40 -6.88
N ASP A 262 1.14 26.37 -5.60
CA ASP A 262 1.30 25.20 -4.73
C ASP A 262 0.11 24.25 -4.96
N SER A 263 0.39 22.96 -5.16
CA SER A 263 -0.62 21.92 -5.35
C SER A 263 -1.55 21.73 -4.15
N ARG A 264 -1.19 22.27 -2.97
CA ARG A 264 -1.92 22.12 -1.70
C ARG A 264 -2.42 23.43 -1.10
N LYS A 265 -2.68 24.45 -1.92
CA LYS A 265 -3.03 25.80 -1.43
C LYS A 265 -4.42 25.92 -0.75
N PHE A 266 -5.19 24.83 -0.61
CA PHE A 266 -6.49 24.78 0.08
C PHE A 266 -6.70 23.47 0.83
#